data_AF-A0A7C9ABD1-F1
#
_entry.id   AF-A0A7C9ABD1-F1
#
_cell.length_a   1.000
_cell.length_b   1.000
_cell.length_c   1.000
_cell.angle_alpha   90.00
_cell.angle_beta   90.00
_cell.angle_gamma   90.00
#
_symmetry.space_group_name_H-M   'P 1'
#
loop_
_entity.id
_entity.type
_entity.pdbx_description
1 polymer ?
#
loop_
_entity_poly.entity_id
_entity_poly.type
_entity_poly.pdbx_seq_one_letter_code
_entity_poly.pdbx_strand_id
1 'polypeptide(L)'
;TYKFTIDKREVTTTVITTEPELDRCLKDMLSTFTPKFSTAKRVVGLGIEKRFETVTTYNRGPKVCDRVAILTLCHGTTCLIIQLHLMRSPPLSLSAFLQRPELSFMGVGIKHSLEALETEYGIKCRNAVDLAQLAATVKNNDILPDIQVLLHQANNFQVQYIYR
;
A
#
# COMPACT_ATOMS: atom_id res chain seq x y z
N THR A 1 -8.55 -4.02 -14.59
CA THR A 1 -7.54 -4.98 -14.08
C THR A 1 -6.50 -5.23 -15.13
N TYR A 2 -5.24 -5.30 -14.73
CA TYR A 2 -4.06 -5.56 -15.57
C TYR A 2 -3.30 -6.76 -15.04
N LYS A 3 -2.59 -7.47 -15.92
CA LYS A 3 -1.80 -8.65 -15.56
C LYS A 3 -0.40 -8.53 -16.14
N PHE A 4 0.60 -8.91 -15.37
CA PHE A 4 1.98 -8.96 -15.81
C PHE A 4 2.73 -10.04 -15.03
N THR A 5 3.91 -10.43 -15.52
CA THR A 5 4.67 -11.53 -14.93
C THR A 5 5.91 -11.00 -14.20
N ILE A 6 6.06 -11.37 -12.93
CA ILE A 6 7.28 -11.19 -12.13
C ILE A 6 7.77 -12.58 -11.75
N ASP A 7 9.04 -12.91 -12.03
CA ASP A 7 9.66 -14.17 -11.62
C ASP A 7 8.80 -15.41 -11.93
N LYS A 8 8.21 -15.44 -13.13
CA LYS A 8 7.28 -16.50 -13.61
C LYS A 8 5.96 -16.61 -12.83
N ARG A 9 5.63 -15.66 -11.97
CA ARG A 9 4.33 -15.51 -11.30
C ARG A 9 3.52 -14.41 -11.97
N GLU A 10 2.28 -14.72 -12.35
CA GLU A 10 1.34 -13.73 -12.86
C GLU A 10 0.83 -12.87 -11.70
N VAL A 11 1.12 -11.58 -11.73
CA VAL A 11 0.60 -10.58 -10.81
C VAL A 11 -0.62 -9.92 -11.45
N THR A 12 -1.74 -9.93 -10.72
CA THR A 12 -2.99 -9.27 -11.10
C THR A 12 -3.12 -7.97 -10.33
N THR A 13 -3.29 -6.87 -11.05
CA THR A 13 -3.42 -5.52 -10.48
C THR A 13 -4.74 -4.88 -10.85
N THR A 14 -5.46 -4.38 -9.86
CA THR A 14 -6.73 -3.66 -10.05
C THR A 14 -6.55 -2.21 -9.66
N VAL A 15 -6.87 -1.29 -10.58
CA VAL A 15 -6.91 0.16 -10.30
C VAL A 15 -8.30 0.48 -9.77
N ILE A 16 -8.37 1.20 -8.66
CA ILE A 16 -9.58 1.49 -7.91
C ILE A 16 -9.71 3.01 -7.81
N THR A 17 -10.84 3.53 -8.28
CA THR A 17 -11.11 4.98 -8.30
C THR A 17 -12.38 5.36 -7.54
N THR A 18 -13.12 4.37 -7.03
CA THR A 18 -14.39 4.59 -6.32
C THR A 18 -14.46 3.79 -5.02
N GLU A 19 -15.17 4.32 -4.02
CA GLU A 19 -15.36 3.64 -2.72
C GLU A 19 -16.08 2.28 -2.84
N PRO A 20 -17.16 2.12 -3.64
CA PRO A 20 -17.82 0.80 -3.75
C PRO A 20 -16.91 -0.29 -4.34
N GLU A 21 -16.03 0.09 -5.28
CA GLU A 21 -15.04 -0.83 -5.82
C GLU A 21 -13.97 -1.18 -4.79
N LEU A 22 -13.51 -0.19 -4.03
CA LEU A 22 -12.58 -0.38 -2.92
C LEU A 22 -13.13 -1.37 -1.90
N ASP A 23 -14.36 -1.18 -1.44
CA ASP A 23 -15.02 -2.03 -0.45
C ASP A 23 -15.07 -3.49 -0.90
N ARG A 24 -15.47 -3.71 -2.16
CA ARG A 24 -15.51 -5.04 -2.77
C ARG A 24 -14.11 -5.66 -2.84
N CYS A 25 -13.13 -4.95 -3.38
CA CYS A 25 -11.77 -5.49 -3.54
C CYS A 25 -11.08 -5.77 -2.21
N LEU A 26 -11.30 -4.94 -1.18
CA LEU A 26 -10.80 -5.20 0.17
C LEU A 26 -11.47 -6.44 0.76
N LYS A 27 -12.79 -6.60 0.60
CA LYS A 27 -13.51 -7.80 1.05
C LYS A 27 -13.01 -9.07 0.34
N ASP A 28 -12.78 -8.99 -0.96
CA ASP A 28 -12.26 -10.10 -1.75
C ASP A 28 -10.86 -10.48 -1.29
N MET A 29 -9.95 -9.51 -1.13
CA MET A 29 -8.63 -9.75 -0.54
C MET A 29 -8.73 -10.33 0.88
N LEU A 30 -9.68 -9.87 1.69
CA LEU A 30 -9.88 -10.41 3.03
C LEU A 30 -10.24 -11.90 3.03
N SER A 31 -11.03 -12.32 2.04
CA SER A 31 -11.46 -13.71 1.90
C SER A 31 -10.29 -14.67 1.61
N THR A 32 -9.21 -14.18 0.98
CA THR A 32 -8.06 -15.01 0.62
C THR A 32 -7.15 -15.35 1.79
N PHE A 33 -7.32 -14.71 2.96
CA PHE A 33 -6.45 -14.92 4.12
C PHE A 33 -6.75 -16.21 4.94
N THR A 34 -7.63 -17.10 4.49
CA THR A 34 -8.08 -18.29 5.27
C THR A 34 -7.19 -19.54 5.09
N PRO A 35 -6.93 -20.36 6.14
CA PRO A 35 -7.94 -20.92 7.06
C PRO A 35 -7.76 -20.74 8.58
N LYS A 36 -8.87 -20.99 9.28
CA LYS A 36 -9.33 -20.66 10.65
C LYS A 36 -8.44 -21.01 11.86
N PHE A 37 -7.28 -21.65 11.68
CA PHE A 37 -6.46 -22.18 12.79
C PHE A 37 -4.99 -21.72 12.79
N SER A 38 -4.65 -20.77 11.92
CA SER A 38 -3.29 -20.23 11.87
C SER A 38 -3.20 -18.96 12.72
N THR A 39 -2.33 -18.97 13.73
CA THR A 39 -1.94 -17.79 14.52
C THR A 39 -0.99 -16.85 13.76
N ALA A 40 -0.56 -17.22 12.55
CA ALA A 40 0.38 -16.43 11.77
C ALA A 40 -0.30 -15.16 11.23
N LYS A 41 0.25 -13.99 11.58
CA LYS A 41 -0.18 -12.72 11.01
C LYS A 41 -0.07 -12.76 9.49
N ARG A 42 -1.06 -12.18 8.82
CA ARG A 42 -1.11 -12.16 7.36
C ARG A 42 -0.45 -10.89 6.83
N VAL A 43 0.45 -11.07 5.87
CA VAL A 43 1.25 -9.96 5.35
C VAL A 43 0.57 -9.30 4.16
N VAL A 44 0.56 -7.97 4.18
CA VAL A 44 0.11 -7.11 3.09
C VAL A 44 1.22 -6.09 2.80
N GLY A 45 1.68 -6.02 1.56
CA GLY A 45 2.55 -4.96 1.09
C GLY A 45 1.80 -3.64 1.04
N LEU A 46 2.38 -2.57 1.55
CA LEU A 46 1.81 -1.22 1.55
C LEU A 46 2.82 -0.22 1.00
N GLY A 47 2.38 0.59 0.04
CA GLY A 47 3.14 1.71 -0.53
C GLY A 47 2.22 2.89 -0.81
N ILE A 48 2.82 4.08 -0.97
CA ILE A 48 2.11 5.27 -1.45
C ILE A 48 2.94 5.93 -2.55
N GLU A 49 2.25 6.64 -3.46
CA GLU A 49 2.89 7.57 -4.38
C GLU A 49 2.27 8.96 -4.20
N LYS A 50 3.10 10.00 -4.29
CA LYS A 50 2.69 11.39 -4.12
C LYS A 50 2.59 12.11 -5.47
N ARG A 51 1.68 13.07 -5.56
CA ARG A 51 1.60 14.04 -6.66
C ARG A 51 1.99 15.42 -6.17
N PHE A 52 2.56 16.23 -7.06
CA PHE A 52 2.84 17.63 -6.77
C PHE A 52 1.66 18.51 -7.13
N GLU A 53 1.36 19.45 -6.24
CA GLU A 53 0.32 20.45 -6.43
C GLU A 53 0.87 21.84 -6.17
N THR A 54 0.46 22.79 -7.00
CA THR A 54 0.71 24.21 -6.75
C THR A 54 -0.48 24.78 -6.00
N VAL A 55 -0.25 25.17 -4.74
CA VAL A 55 -1.25 25.81 -3.90
C VAL A 55 -0.97 27.32 -3.86
N THR A 56 -1.95 28.10 -4.27
CA THR A 56 -1.94 29.56 -4.13
C THR A 56 -2.67 29.96 -2.87
N THR A 57 -1.95 30.52 -1.90
CA THR A 57 -2.56 31.08 -0.68
C THR A 57 -2.70 32.58 -0.82
N TYR A 58 -3.81 33.16 -0.36
CA TYR A 58 -3.97 34.62 -0.30
C TYR A 58 -2.81 35.20 0.54
N ASN A 59 -2.02 36.11 -0.04
CA ASN A 59 -0.84 36.77 0.55
C ASN A 59 0.49 35.98 0.64
N ARG A 60 0.59 34.73 0.16
CA ARG A 60 1.90 34.09 -0.06
C ARG A 60 1.88 33.45 -1.44
N GLY A 61 2.86 33.79 -2.27
CA GLY A 61 2.96 33.33 -3.66
C GLY A 61 2.87 31.80 -3.80
N PRO A 62 2.81 31.29 -5.05
CA PRO A 62 2.58 29.88 -5.32
C PRO A 62 3.59 28.99 -4.57
N LYS A 63 3.07 28.02 -3.81
CA LYS A 63 3.87 27.02 -3.10
C LYS A 63 3.60 25.65 -3.71
N VAL A 64 4.66 24.90 -3.99
CA VAL A 64 4.54 23.49 -4.37
C VAL A 64 4.48 22.65 -3.09
N CYS A 65 3.47 21.78 -2.99
CA CYS A 65 3.39 20.75 -1.96
C CYS A 65 3.16 19.38 -2.60
N ASP A 66 3.63 18.34 -1.94
CA ASP A 66 3.31 16.96 -2.27
C ASP A 66 2.02 16.53 -1.55
N ARG A 67 1.22 15.70 -2.23
CA ARG A 67 0.00 15.09 -1.69
C ARG A 67 -0.01 13.62 -2.00
N VAL A 68 -0.48 12.79 -1.07
CA VAL A 68 -0.69 11.37 -1.31
C VAL A 68 -1.74 11.21 -2.42
N ALA A 69 -1.35 10.57 -3.51
CA ALA A 69 -2.20 10.41 -4.69
C ALA A 69 -2.70 8.98 -4.85
N ILE A 70 -1.81 8.02 -4.58
CA ILE A 70 -2.04 6.61 -4.76
C ILE A 70 -1.62 5.88 -3.49
N LEU A 71 -2.42 4.90 -3.08
CA LEU A 71 -2.03 3.89 -2.11
C LEU A 71 -2.08 2.51 -2.77
N THR A 72 -1.06 1.69 -2.54
CA THR A 72 -0.99 0.33 -3.08
C THR A 72 -1.07 -0.68 -1.94
N LEU A 73 -1.90 -1.70 -2.13
CA LEU A 73 -1.98 -2.87 -1.25
C LEU A 73 -1.71 -4.14 -2.06
N CYS A 74 -0.76 -4.96 -1.64
CA CYS A 74 -0.47 -6.23 -2.32
C CYS A 74 -0.52 -7.41 -1.35
N HIS A 75 -1.18 -8.48 -1.75
CA HIS A 75 -1.15 -9.76 -1.04
C HIS A 75 -1.01 -10.91 -2.03
N GLY A 76 0.03 -11.73 -1.85
CA GLY A 76 0.39 -12.78 -2.81
C GLY A 76 0.65 -12.18 -4.19
N THR A 77 -0.11 -12.62 -5.19
CA THR A 77 -0.04 -12.12 -6.57
C THR A 77 -1.12 -11.08 -6.91
N THR A 78 -1.86 -10.59 -5.93
CA THR A 78 -2.92 -9.59 -6.14
C THR A 78 -2.50 -8.24 -5.58
N CYS A 79 -2.57 -7.20 -6.40
CA CYS A 79 -2.31 -5.82 -6.01
C CYS A 79 -3.52 -4.92 -6.30
N LEU A 80 -3.80 -4.00 -5.39
CA LEU A 80 -4.81 -2.97 -5.50
C LEU A 80 -4.09 -1.62 -5.58
N ILE A 81 -4.35 -0.84 -6.63
CA ILE A 81 -3.86 0.52 -6.81
C ILE A 81 -5.04 1.46 -6.56
N ILE A 82 -5.03 2.11 -5.42
CA ILE A 82 -6.13 2.93 -4.93
C ILE A 82 -5.80 4.38 -5.22
N GLN A 83 -6.52 5.01 -6.16
CA GLN A 83 -6.33 6.41 -6.51
C GLN A 83 -7.03 7.33 -5.49
N LEU A 84 -6.40 7.49 -4.32
CA LEU A 84 -6.93 8.27 -3.20
C LEU A 84 -7.28 9.72 -3.56
N HIS A 85 -6.55 10.32 -4.50
CA HIS A 85 -6.84 11.69 -4.97
C HIS A 85 -8.15 11.82 -5.76
N LEU A 86 -8.73 10.72 -6.24
CA LEU A 86 -10.03 10.71 -6.92
C LEU A 86 -11.19 10.42 -5.96
N MET A 87 -10.89 10.03 -4.71
CA MET A 87 -11.91 9.77 -3.70
C MET A 87 -12.42 11.10 -3.13
N ARG A 88 -13.74 11.19 -2.92
CA ARG A 88 -14.38 12.41 -2.37
C ARG A 88 -14.10 12.60 -0.89
N SER A 89 -13.83 11.52 -0.18
CA SER A 89 -13.60 11.45 1.26
C SER A 89 -12.55 10.40 1.58
N PRO A 90 -11.91 10.47 2.76
CA PRO A 90 -11.11 9.37 3.27
C PRO A 90 -11.94 8.07 3.33
N PRO A 91 -11.55 7.00 2.62
CA PRO A 91 -12.35 5.79 2.56
C PRO A 91 -12.35 5.05 3.91
N LEU A 92 -13.53 4.96 4.54
CA LEU A 92 -13.70 4.32 5.85
C LEU A 92 -13.31 2.84 5.85
N SER A 93 -13.59 2.13 4.76
CA SER A 93 -13.23 0.72 4.61
C SER A 93 -11.73 0.49 4.60
N LEU A 94 -10.96 1.38 3.96
CA LEU A 94 -9.49 1.35 4.01
C LEU A 94 -8.98 1.61 5.43
N SER A 95 -9.55 2.60 6.13
CA SER A 95 -9.21 2.87 7.53
C SER A 95 -9.45 1.64 8.41
N ALA A 96 -10.62 1.01 8.28
CA ALA A 96 -10.94 -0.22 9.01
C ALA A 96 -10.00 -1.38 8.63
N PHE A 97 -9.65 -1.52 7.35
CA PHE A 97 -8.75 -2.55 6.85
C PHE A 97 -7.33 -2.41 7.44
N LEU A 98 -6.77 -1.20 7.49
CA LEU A 98 -5.44 -0.94 8.06
C LEU A 98 -5.37 -1.09 9.59
N GLN A 99 -6.53 -1.14 10.26
CA GLN A 99 -6.65 -1.33 11.70
C GLN A 99 -6.85 -2.79 12.14
N ARG A 100 -6.93 -3.73 11.19
CA ARG A 100 -7.16 -5.16 11.47
C ARG A 100 -5.98 -5.79 12.22
N PRO A 101 -6.16 -6.30 13.45
CA PRO A 101 -5.07 -6.86 14.27
C PRO A 101 -4.40 -8.11 13.68
N GLU A 102 -5.10 -8.85 12.82
CA GLU A 102 -4.60 -10.06 12.16
C GLU A 102 -3.71 -9.79 10.93
N LEU A 103 -3.68 -8.54 10.44
CA LEU A 103 -2.86 -8.14 9.31
C LEU A 103 -1.57 -7.48 9.78
N SER A 104 -0.50 -7.63 9.01
CA SER A 104 0.76 -6.88 9.15
C SER A 104 1.08 -6.23 7.81
N PHE A 105 1.33 -4.93 7.86
CA PHE A 105 1.56 -4.09 6.69
C PHE A 105 3.05 -3.84 6.54
N MET A 106 3.61 -4.21 5.39
CA MET A 106 5.04 -4.17 5.14
C MET A 106 5.37 -3.22 4.00
N GLY A 107 6.40 -2.40 4.17
CA GLY A 107 6.87 -1.49 3.14
C GLY A 107 8.26 -0.94 3.46
N VAL A 108 8.94 -0.40 2.47
CA VAL A 108 10.23 0.30 2.66
C VAL A 108 9.93 1.75 3.05
N GLY A 109 10.50 2.23 4.16
CA GLY A 109 10.22 3.58 4.64
C GLY A 109 8.76 3.79 5.06
N ILE A 110 8.07 2.71 5.45
CA ILE A 110 6.61 2.69 5.64
C ILE A 110 6.13 3.72 6.67
N LYS A 111 6.97 4.08 7.65
CA LYS A 111 6.62 5.09 8.66
C LYS A 111 6.30 6.44 8.02
N HIS A 112 7.14 6.91 7.10
CA HIS A 112 6.91 8.18 6.41
C HIS A 112 5.66 8.12 5.52
N SER A 113 5.40 6.98 4.87
CA SER A 113 4.18 6.75 4.10
C SER A 113 2.92 6.85 4.97
N LEU A 114 2.96 6.28 6.18
CA LEU A 114 1.84 6.31 7.12
C LEU A 114 1.65 7.67 7.76
N GLU A 115 2.72 8.40 8.06
CA GLU A 115 2.64 9.79 8.55
C GLU A 115 1.96 10.71 7.52
N ALA A 116 2.31 10.57 6.24
CA ALA A 116 1.65 11.32 5.17
C ALA A 116 0.15 10.93 5.04
N LEU A 117 -0.16 9.64 5.12
CA LEU A 117 -1.52 9.14 5.05
C LEU A 117 -2.39 9.60 6.24
N GLU A 118 -1.83 9.60 7.45
CA GLU A 118 -2.51 10.12 8.65
C GLU A 118 -2.73 11.63 8.56
N THR A 119 -1.72 12.38 8.10
CA THR A 119 -1.80 13.84 7.98
C THR A 119 -2.85 14.28 6.96
N GLU A 120 -2.93 13.60 5.81
CA GLU A 120 -3.81 14.01 4.72
C GLU A 120 -5.22 13.39 4.80
N TYR A 121 -5.34 12.17 5.31
CA TYR A 121 -6.60 11.41 5.30
C TYR A 121 -7.08 10.99 6.70
N GLY A 122 -6.29 11.20 7.75
CA GLY A 122 -6.62 10.72 9.10
C GLY A 122 -6.56 9.20 9.25
N ILE A 123 -5.98 8.50 8.27
CA ILE A 123 -5.93 7.04 8.22
C ILE A 123 -4.65 6.55 8.90
N LYS A 124 -4.81 5.74 9.95
CA LYS A 124 -3.72 5.10 10.69
C LYS A 124 -3.58 3.64 10.29
N CYS A 125 -2.42 3.06 10.60
CA CYS A 125 -2.15 1.64 10.43
C CYS A 125 -1.70 1.02 11.75
N ARG A 126 -2.36 -0.07 12.15
CA ARG A 126 -2.14 -0.69 13.47
C ARG A 126 -0.81 -1.46 13.55
N ASN A 127 -0.47 -2.20 12.50
CA ASN A 127 0.60 -3.19 12.51
C ASN A 127 1.56 -2.95 11.33
N ALA A 128 2.33 -1.87 11.37
CA ALA A 128 3.32 -1.55 10.34
C ALA A 128 4.70 -2.16 10.63
N VAL A 129 5.34 -2.69 9.60
CA VAL A 129 6.69 -3.27 9.67
C VAL A 129 7.52 -2.69 8.54
N ASP A 130 8.61 -2.01 8.90
CA ASP A 130 9.54 -1.44 7.92
C ASP A 130 10.49 -2.53 7.41
N LEU A 131 10.44 -2.79 6.11
CA LEU A 131 11.24 -3.86 5.48
C LEU A 131 12.73 -3.56 5.49
N ALA A 132 13.15 -2.30 5.43
CA ALA A 132 14.57 -1.96 5.50
C ALA A 132 15.12 -2.21 6.91
N GLN A 133 14.35 -1.86 7.94
CA GLN A 133 14.69 -2.18 9.32
C GLN A 133 14.71 -3.69 9.56
N LEU A 134 13.72 -4.43 9.04
CA LEU A 134 13.68 -5.87 9.15
C LEU A 134 14.89 -6.51 8.47
N ALA A 135 15.21 -6.11 7.23
CA ALA A 135 16.36 -6.62 6.50
C ALA A 135 17.69 -6.40 7.23
N ALA A 136 17.85 -5.27 7.94
CA ALA A 136 19.05 -5.01 8.75
C ALA A 136 19.19 -5.96 9.96
N THR A 137 18.10 -6.59 10.41
CA THR A 137 18.08 -7.51 11.56
C THR A 137 18.14 -8.99 11.17
N VAL A 138 17.80 -9.32 9.92
CA VAL A 138 17.79 -10.71 9.43
C VAL A 138 19.21 -11.08 8.96
N LYS A 139 19.80 -12.13 9.53
CA LYS A 139 21.02 -12.74 8.97
C LYS A 139 20.63 -13.44 7.66
N ASN A 140 21.48 -13.33 6.63
CA ASN A 140 21.24 -13.71 5.21
C ASN A 140 20.55 -15.07 4.90
N ASN A 141 20.35 -15.96 5.87
CA ASN A 141 19.75 -17.28 5.65
C ASN A 141 18.25 -17.39 6.03
N ASP A 142 17.65 -16.36 6.65
CA ASP A 142 16.26 -16.43 7.15
C ASP A 142 15.26 -15.50 6.42
N ILE A 143 15.64 -14.95 5.25
CA ILE A 143 14.73 -14.09 4.47
C ILE A 143 13.60 -14.97 3.91
N LEU A 144 12.41 -14.85 4.50
CA LEU A 144 11.21 -15.52 4.02
C LEU A 144 10.97 -15.20 2.53
N PRO A 145 10.60 -16.18 1.69
CA PRO A 145 10.34 -15.96 0.25
C PRO A 145 9.36 -14.81 -0.03
N ASP A 146 8.41 -14.58 0.88
CA ASP A 146 7.43 -13.50 0.78
C ASP A 146 8.08 -12.11 0.94
N ILE A 147 9.15 -11.98 1.72
CA ILE A 147 9.91 -10.73 1.86
C ILE A 147 10.64 -10.40 0.55
N GLN A 148 11.20 -11.40 -0.14
CA GLN A 148 11.83 -11.17 -1.45
C GLN A 148 10.81 -10.70 -2.49
N VAL A 149 9.63 -11.31 -2.53
CA VAL A 149 8.54 -10.87 -3.42
C VAL A 149 8.11 -9.44 -3.08
N LEU A 150 7.97 -9.10 -1.80
CA LEU A 150 7.60 -7.75 -1.37
C LEU A 150 8.69 -6.72 -1.66
N LEU A 151 9.98 -7.06 -1.48
CA LEU A 151 11.10 -6.19 -1.84
C LEU A 151 11.17 -5.98 -3.36
N HIS A 152 10.97 -7.03 -4.15
CA HIS A 152 10.92 -6.94 -5.61
C HIS A 152 9.69 -6.16 -6.09
N GLN A 153 8.54 -6.33 -5.44
CA GLN A 153 7.33 -5.52 -5.69
C GLN A 153 7.57 -4.05 -5.32
N ALA A 154 8.16 -3.75 -4.16
CA ALA A 154 8.48 -2.39 -3.73
C ALA A 154 9.46 -1.70 -4.70
N ASN A 155 10.49 -2.42 -5.17
CA ASN A 155 11.45 -1.88 -6.12
C ASN A 155 10.87 -1.70 -7.53
N ASN A 156 9.91 -2.52 -7.97
CA ASN A 156 9.32 -2.41 -9.31
C ASN A 156 8.10 -1.47 -9.38
N PHE A 157 7.33 -1.31 -8.29
CA PHE A 157 6.21 -0.38 -8.26
C PHE A 157 6.66 1.08 -8.38
N GLN A 158 7.81 1.43 -7.80
CA GLN A 158 8.45 2.74 -7.98
C GLN A 158 8.84 3.03 -9.43
N VAL A 159 9.05 2.00 -10.27
CA VAL A 159 9.55 2.17 -11.65
C VAL A 159 8.43 2.27 -12.68
N GLN A 160 7.26 1.67 -12.43
CA GLN A 160 6.20 1.58 -13.45
C GLN A 160 5.12 2.68 -13.44
N TYR A 161 5.04 3.52 -12.40
CA TYR A 161 4.01 4.58 -12.32
C TYR A 161 4.56 6.02 -12.40
N ILE A 162 5.86 6.21 -12.63
CA ILE A 162 6.47 7.54 -12.83
C ILE A 162 6.35 8.04 -14.29
N TYR A 163 5.92 7.21 -15.25
CA TYR A 163 5.88 7.58 -16.68
C TYR A 163 4.58 7.23 -17.42
N ARG A 164 3.41 7.51 -16.84
CA ARG A 164 2.17 7.65 -17.62
C ARG A 164 1.27 8.76 -17.09
#